data_AF-A0A842YD40-F1
#
_entry.id   AF-A0A842YD40-F1
#
_cell.length_a   1.000
_cell.length_b   1.000
_cell.length_c   1.000
_cell.angle_alpha   90.00
_cell.angle_beta   90.00
_cell.angle_gamma   90.00
#
_symmetry.space_group_name_H-M   'P 1'
#
loop_
_entity.id
_entity.type
_entity.pdbx_description
1 polymer ?
#
loop_
_entity_poly.entity_id
_entity_poly.type
_entity_poly.pdbx_seq_one_letter_code
_entity_poly.pdbx_strand_id
1 'polypeptide(L)'
;MSNNTDTKLMPTNQPYFERRDYAWMLATFILTPLTAAALAVTGFIAMDPLNAAIDGLLVSFMYVGFRVVNFMRRVRLRKRMLAQKQEPGSAQGEVIQ
;
A
#
# COMPACT_ATOMS: atom_id res chain seq x y z
N MET A 1 21.04 34.81 16.10
CA MET A 1 20.21 33.87 16.89
C MET A 1 19.54 32.91 15.92
N SER A 2 19.94 31.64 15.93
CA SER A 2 19.46 30.61 15.01
C SER A 2 18.13 30.05 15.50
N ASN A 3 17.04 30.30 14.78
CA ASN A 3 15.75 29.65 15.03
C ASN A 3 15.78 28.25 14.42
N ASN A 4 16.39 27.32 15.17
CA ASN A 4 16.28 25.89 14.92
C ASN A 4 14.83 25.47 15.20
N THR A 5 13.96 25.66 14.20
CA THR A 5 12.65 25.02 14.19
C THR A 5 12.92 23.55 13.96
N ASP A 6 12.86 22.76 15.04
CA ASP A 6 12.92 21.31 15.04
C ASP A 6 12.16 20.75 13.84
N THR A 7 12.90 20.35 12.82
CA THR A 7 12.39 19.46 11.80
C THR A 7 12.09 18.15 12.53
N LYS A 8 10.84 18.01 13.00
CA LYS A 8 10.20 16.72 13.30
C LYS A 8 10.20 15.90 12.00
N LEU A 9 11.37 15.42 11.61
CA LEU A 9 11.55 14.33 10.69
C LEU A 9 10.89 13.14 11.40
N MET A 10 9.64 12.87 11.01
CA MET A 10 8.93 11.67 11.43
C MET A 10 9.88 10.47 11.32
N PRO A 11 9.91 9.58 12.32
CA PRO A 11 10.94 8.57 12.41
C PRO A 11 10.93 7.69 11.16
N THR A 12 12.11 7.57 10.57
CA THR A 12 12.50 6.74 9.40
C THR A 12 12.12 5.25 9.52
N ASN A 13 11.57 4.82 10.65
CA ASN A 13 11.31 3.43 11.01
C ASN A 13 9.83 3.08 11.23
N GLN A 14 8.87 3.82 10.66
CA GLN A 14 7.50 3.33 10.66
C GLN A 14 7.38 2.16 9.67
N PRO A 15 6.89 0.98 10.12
CA PRO A 15 6.71 -0.15 9.22
C PRO A 15 5.76 0.26 8.10
N TYR A 16 6.20 -0.01 6.88
CA TYR A 16 5.53 0.35 5.64
C TYR A 16 4.07 -0.16 5.55
N PHE A 17 3.79 -1.25 6.24
CA PHE A 17 2.45 -1.76 6.50
C PHE A 17 2.29 -1.95 8.00
N GLU A 18 1.17 -1.53 8.55
CA GLU A 18 0.85 -1.84 9.94
C GLU A 18 0.45 -3.31 10.08
N ARG A 19 0.60 -3.90 11.28
CA ARG A 19 0.09 -5.26 11.56
C ARG A 19 -1.38 -5.42 11.15
N ARG A 20 -2.16 -4.35 11.31
CA ARG A 20 -3.56 -4.30 10.90
C ARG A 20 -3.75 -4.43 9.39
N ASP A 21 -2.88 -3.85 8.57
CA ASP A 21 -2.93 -3.98 7.11
C ASP A 21 -2.62 -5.41 6.68
N TYR A 22 -1.61 -6.03 7.28
CA TYR A 22 -1.30 -7.45 7.02
C TYR A 22 -2.44 -8.38 7.42
N ALA A 23 -3.02 -8.17 8.60
CA ALA A 23 -4.18 -8.91 9.06
C ALA A 23 -5.36 -8.75 8.09
N TRP A 24 -5.60 -7.52 7.60
CA TRP A 24 -6.63 -7.27 6.59
C TRP A 24 -6.36 -8.00 5.28
N MET A 25 -5.13 -7.95 4.75
CA MET A 25 -4.79 -8.64 3.51
C MET A 25 -4.94 -10.16 3.64
N LEU A 26 -4.48 -10.74 4.75
CA LEU A 26 -4.63 -12.17 5.03
C LEU A 26 -6.09 -12.57 5.19
N ALA A 27 -6.87 -11.78 5.93
CA ALA A 27 -8.30 -12.02 6.10
C ALA A 27 -9.01 -11.98 4.74
N THR A 28 -8.74 -10.99 3.89
CA THR A 28 -9.31 -10.93 2.54
C THR A 28 -8.86 -12.13 1.70
N PHE A 29 -7.59 -12.50 1.75
CA PHE A 29 -7.05 -13.63 0.99
C PHE A 29 -7.76 -14.96 1.31
N ILE A 30 -8.04 -15.20 2.59
CA ILE A 30 -8.64 -16.46 3.08
C ILE A 30 -10.17 -16.42 2.98
N LEU A 31 -10.81 -15.33 3.42
CA LEU A 31 -12.26 -15.25 3.52
C LEU A 31 -12.95 -15.11 2.17
N THR A 32 -12.34 -14.45 1.18
CA THR A 32 -12.98 -14.23 -0.13
C THR A 32 -13.29 -15.54 -0.86
N PRO A 33 -12.35 -16.50 -1.00
CA PRO A 33 -12.68 -17.79 -1.63
C PRO A 33 -13.63 -18.64 -0.78
N LEU A 34 -13.52 -18.60 0.54
CA LEU A 34 -14.43 -19.31 1.44
C LEU A 34 -15.87 -18.79 1.34
N THR A 35 -16.04 -17.48 1.32
CA THR A 35 -17.36 -16.84 1.18
C THR A 35 -17.96 -17.09 -0.18
N ALA A 36 -17.16 -16.99 -1.26
CA ALA A 36 -17.63 -17.31 -2.61
C ALA A 36 -18.09 -18.78 -2.72
N ALA A 37 -17.31 -19.72 -2.18
CA ALA A 37 -17.69 -21.13 -2.11
C ALA A 37 -18.97 -21.34 -1.28
N ALA A 38 -19.09 -20.68 -0.13
CA ALA A 38 -20.28 -20.79 0.72
C ALA A 38 -21.54 -20.24 0.03
N LEU A 39 -21.43 -19.13 -0.71
CA LEU A 39 -22.52 -18.56 -1.49
C LEU A 39 -22.95 -19.49 -2.63
N ALA A 40 -22.01 -20.19 -3.27
CA ALA A 40 -22.32 -21.22 -4.25
C ALA A 40 -23.00 -22.45 -3.62
N VAL A 41 -22.51 -22.95 -2.47
CA VAL A 41 -23.11 -24.08 -1.74
C VAL A 41 -24.55 -23.77 -1.28
N THR A 42 -24.80 -22.53 -0.87
CA THR A 42 -26.13 -22.08 -0.44
C THR A 42 -27.06 -21.74 -1.60
N GLY A 43 -26.60 -21.85 -2.85
CA GLY A 43 -27.41 -21.59 -4.04
C GLY A 43 -27.66 -20.11 -4.33
N PHE A 44 -26.97 -19.19 -3.63
CA PHE A 44 -27.04 -17.75 -3.91
C PHE A 44 -26.41 -17.39 -5.26
N ILE A 45 -25.42 -18.18 -5.71
CA ILE A 45 -24.76 -18.02 -7.00
C ILE A 45 -24.91 -19.35 -7.75
N ALA A 46 -25.40 -19.29 -8.99
CA ALA A 46 -25.55 -20.45 -9.87
C ALA A 46 -24.19 -20.83 -10.48
N MET A 47 -23.27 -21.30 -9.64
CA MET A 47 -21.91 -21.68 -10.02
C MET A 47 -21.46 -22.85 -9.15
N ASP A 48 -20.61 -23.72 -9.70
CA ASP A 48 -19.99 -24.78 -8.92
C ASP A 48 -19.14 -24.19 -7.78
N PRO A 49 -19.24 -24.70 -6.54
CA PRO A 49 -18.51 -24.17 -5.39
C PRO A 49 -16.99 -24.11 -5.58
N LEU A 50 -16.43 -25.06 -6.32
CA LEU A 50 -15.01 -25.08 -6.64
C LEU A 50 -14.63 -23.91 -7.56
N ASN A 51 -15.43 -23.66 -8.60
CA ASN A 51 -15.18 -22.55 -9.52
C ASN A 51 -15.38 -21.21 -8.82
N ALA A 52 -16.40 -21.09 -7.96
CA ALA A 52 -16.62 -19.90 -7.14
C ALA A 52 -15.45 -19.64 -6.18
N ALA A 53 -14.85 -20.69 -5.58
CA ALA A 53 -13.65 -20.56 -4.76
C ALA A 53 -12.44 -20.07 -5.56
N ILE A 54 -12.25 -20.56 -6.80
CA ILE A 54 -11.17 -20.13 -7.69
C ILE A 54 -11.35 -18.65 -8.06
N ASP A 55 -12.55 -18.24 -8.41
CA ASP A 55 -12.85 -16.83 -8.70
C ASP A 55 -12.62 -15.94 -7.48
N GLY A 56 -13.03 -16.39 -6.29
CA GLY A 56 -12.75 -15.71 -5.03
C GLY A 56 -11.25 -15.59 -4.72
N LEU A 57 -10.45 -16.60 -5.08
CA LEU A 57 -8.98 -16.54 -5.00
C LEU A 57 -8.41 -15.50 -5.98
N LEU A 58 -8.88 -15.47 -7.23
CA LEU A 58 -8.41 -14.50 -8.23
C LEU A 58 -8.69 -13.06 -7.78
N VAL A 59 -9.90 -12.81 -7.26
CA VAL A 59 -10.28 -11.50 -6.72
C VAL A 59 -9.41 -11.11 -5.54
N SER A 60 -9.14 -12.05 -4.62
CA SER A 60 -8.33 -11.77 -3.43
C SER A 60 -6.86 -11.50 -3.79
N PHE A 61 -6.29 -12.25 -4.72
CA PHE A 61 -4.95 -11.98 -5.28
C PHE A 61 -4.88 -10.60 -5.93
N MET A 62 -5.87 -10.25 -6.75
CA MET A 62 -5.91 -8.96 -7.43
C MET A 62 -6.01 -7.80 -6.43
N TYR A 63 -6.83 -7.93 -5.40
CA TYR A 63 -6.98 -6.92 -4.35
C TYR A 63 -5.68 -6.72 -3.54
N VAL A 64 -5.06 -7.82 -3.08
CA VAL A 64 -3.79 -7.75 -2.33
C VAL A 64 -2.67 -7.18 -3.21
N GLY A 65 -2.58 -7.63 -4.47
CA GLY A 65 -1.62 -7.11 -5.44
C GLY A 65 -1.81 -5.61 -5.68
N PHE A 66 -3.04 -5.15 -5.86
CA PHE A 66 -3.36 -3.73 -6.01
C PHE A 66 -2.94 -2.92 -4.78
N ARG A 67 -3.23 -3.39 -3.57
CA ARG A 67 -2.80 -2.74 -2.31
C ARG A 67 -1.28 -2.60 -2.25
N VAL A 68 -0.53 -3.65 -2.59
CA VAL A 68 0.94 -3.66 -2.58
C VAL A 68 1.50 -2.70 -3.64
N VAL A 69 0.96 -2.69 -4.86
CA VAL A 69 1.41 -1.79 -5.94
C VAL A 69 1.10 -0.33 -5.62
N ASN A 70 -0.11 -0.04 -5.15
CA ASN A 70 -0.52 1.31 -4.76
C ASN A 70 0.38 1.84 -3.63
N PHE A 71 0.71 0.97 -2.68
CA PHE A 71 1.68 1.26 -1.64
C PHE A 71 3.07 1.58 -2.21
N MET A 72 3.63 0.73 -3.08
CA MET A 72 4.93 0.98 -3.71
C MET A 72 4.97 2.30 -4.50
N ARG A 73 3.86 2.68 -5.14
CA ARG A 73 3.73 3.99 -5.80
C ARG A 73 3.84 5.14 -4.80
N ARG A 74 3.15 5.06 -3.65
CA ARG A 74 3.23 6.09 -2.60
C ARG A 74 4.65 6.23 -2.02
N VAL A 75 5.36 5.12 -1.81
CA VAL A 75 6.75 5.16 -1.35
C VAL A 75 7.65 5.86 -2.37
N ARG A 76 7.53 5.53 -3.65
CA ARG A 76 8.29 6.20 -4.72
C ARG A 76 8.01 7.71 -4.77
N LEU A 77 6.74 8.11 -4.64
CA LEU A 77 6.37 9.53 -4.63
C LEU A 77 6.94 10.27 -3.41
N ARG A 78 6.89 9.67 -2.22
CA ARG A 78 7.50 10.26 -1.02
C ARG A 78 9.01 10.43 -1.16
N LYS A 79 9.72 9.43 -1.70
CA LYS A 79 11.17 9.54 -1.97
C LYS A 79 11.49 10.70 -2.92
N ARG A 80 10.70 10.87 -3.99
CA ARG A 80 10.86 11.99 -4.93
C ARG A 80 10.60 13.34 -4.27
N MET A 81 9.55 13.48 -3.46
CA MET A 81 9.26 14.72 -2.75
C MET A 81 10.33 15.08 -1.71
N LEU A 82 10.89 14.08 -1.00
CA LEU A 82 12.00 14.31 -0.07
C LEU A 82 13.28 14.74 -0.78
N ALA A 83 13.61 14.12 -1.92
CA ALA A 83 14.76 14.53 -2.74
C ALA A 83 14.59 15.95 -3.30
N GLN A 84 13.39 16.30 -3.77
CA GLN A 84 13.11 17.64 -4.31
C GLN A 84 13.10 18.73 -3.23
N LYS A 85 12.76 18.39 -1.98
CA LYS A 85 12.82 19.32 -0.84
C LYS A 85 14.25 19.61 -0.38
N GLN A 86 15.23 18.80 -0.81
CA GLN A 86 16.64 18.95 -0.45
C GLN A 86 17.41 19.84 -1.47
N GLU A 87 16.84 20.09 -2.66
CA GLU A 87 17.44 20.92 -3.71
C GLU A 87 16.68 22.24 -4.06
N PRO A 88 16.36 23.13 -3.09
CA PRO A 88 16.09 24.52 -3.46
C PRO A 88 17.06 25.54 -2.86
N GLY A 89 18.20 25.12 -2.26
CA GLY A 89 19.08 26.03 -1.50
C GLY A 89 20.55 26.13 -1.93
N SER A 90 21.08 25.28 -2.81
CA SER A 90 22.53 25.24 -3.10
C SER A 90 22.94 25.81 -4.47
N ALA A 91 22.00 26.34 -5.27
CA ALA A 91 22.26 26.85 -6.62
C ALA A 91 22.05 28.37 -6.76
N GLN A 92 22.31 29.16 -5.70
CA GLN A 92 22.24 30.63 -5.75
C GLN A 92 23.45 31.33 -5.10
N GLY A 93 24.62 30.70 -5.09
CA GLY A 93 25.82 31.25 -4.44
C GLY A 93 27.12 31.10 -5.21
N GLU A 94 27.08 30.87 -6.52
CA GLU A 94 28.30 30.87 -7.33
C GLU A 94 28.04 31.61 -8.65
N VAL A 95 29.03 32.41 -9.07
CA VAL A 95 29.02 33.38 -10.19
C VAL A 95 28.24 34.66 -9.81
N ILE A 96 28.86 35.81 -9.59
CA ILE A 96 29.61 36.63 -10.56
C ILE A 96 30.62 37.54 -9.83
N GLN A 97 31.87 37.47 -10.33
CA GLN A 97 32.97 38.46 -10.43
C GLN A 97 33.38 39.32 -9.23
#